data_AF-A0A0W0XM02-F1
#
_entry.id   AF-A0A0W0XM02-F1
#
_cell.length_a   1.000
_cell.length_b   1.000
_cell.length_c   1.000
_cell.angle_alpha   90.00
_cell.angle_beta   90.00
_cell.angle_gamma   90.00
#
_symmetry.space_group_name_H-M   'P 1'
#
loop_
_entity.id
_entity.type
_entity.pdbx_description
1 polymer ?
#
loop_
_entity_poly.entity_id
_entity_poly.type
_entity_poly.pdbx_seq_one_letter_code
_entity_poly.pdbx_strand_id
1 'polypeptide(L)'
;MTKEIITDPNDARKVLQLWSQEVNLNNIVNFHNVTKALIEQEVNRLSLLSQQEDDPKELELQKKIFQSALHNYNEYLTDNVFLMMYSHVEEWLFIHADSDTDTGGSLERFERSLVMKGLNTSSSEWQSLLRAEKIRNCLLHANGRLSFIKASDKACITQIIGQSRYFGSKNDRIIIKKHYLQYVKNQVAKLFKQLSK
;
A
#
# COMPACT_ATOMS: atom_id res chain seq x y z
N MET A 1 0.64 -16.02 24.56
CA MET A 1 0.26 -14.59 24.70
C MET A 1 0.01 -14.34 26.17
N THR A 2 1.02 -13.85 26.88
CA THR A 2 0.94 -13.50 28.30
C THR A 2 0.19 -12.16 28.39
N LYS A 3 -0.92 -12.13 29.14
CA LYS A 3 -1.68 -10.90 29.41
C LYS A 3 -0.88 -10.08 30.43
N GLU A 4 -0.07 -9.14 29.96
CA GLU A 4 0.39 -8.05 30.82
C GLU A 4 -0.82 -7.17 31.17
N ILE A 5 -1.06 -7.01 32.48
CA ILE A 5 -2.11 -6.13 32.98
C ILE A 5 -1.59 -4.71 32.78
N ILE A 6 -2.19 -3.98 31.83
CA ILE A 6 -1.88 -2.58 31.57
C ILE A 6 -2.42 -1.75 32.75
N THR A 7 -1.54 -1.19 33.56
CA THR A 7 -1.91 -0.40 34.76
C THR A 7 -1.81 1.11 34.55
N ASP A 8 -1.15 1.59 33.49
CA ASP A 8 -1.05 3.01 33.14
C ASP A 8 -1.98 3.37 31.96
N PRO A 9 -2.87 4.37 32.09
CA PRO A 9 -3.68 4.88 30.98
C PRO A 9 -2.88 5.31 29.73
N ASN A 10 -1.64 5.78 29.89
CA ASN A 10 -0.76 6.12 28.77
C ASN A 10 -0.30 4.87 28.00
N ASP A 11 -0.03 3.76 28.71
CA ASP A 11 0.30 2.49 28.08
C ASP A 11 -0.91 1.90 27.36
N ALA A 12 -2.12 2.04 27.93
CA ALA A 12 -3.35 1.62 27.27
C ALA A 12 -3.59 2.38 25.95
N ARG A 13 -3.37 3.70 25.95
CA ARG A 13 -3.48 4.53 24.75
C ARG A 13 -2.49 4.11 23.67
N LYS A 14 -1.22 3.88 24.03
CA LYS A 14 -0.17 3.41 23.10
C LYS A 14 -0.51 2.06 22.48
N VAL A 15 -0.98 1.11 23.30
CA VAL A 15 -1.41 -0.21 22.83
C VAL A 15 -2.58 -0.10 21.86
N LEU A 16 -3.60 0.71 22.18
CA LEU A 16 -4.75 0.95 21.30
C LEU A 16 -4.34 1.60 19.98
N GLN A 17 -3.43 2.57 20.01
CA GLN A 17 -2.90 3.20 18.80
C GLN A 17 -2.20 2.17 17.91
N LEU A 18 -1.21 1.43 18.44
CA LEU A 18 -0.50 0.41 17.65
C LEU A 18 -1.44 -0.68 17.11
N TRP A 19 -2.39 -1.13 17.93
CA TRP A 19 -3.41 -2.09 17.51
C TRP A 19 -4.29 -1.55 16.37
N SER A 20 -4.78 -0.30 16.49
CA SER A 20 -5.61 0.32 15.46
C SER A 20 -4.88 0.42 14.11
N GLN A 21 -3.59 0.73 14.12
CA GLN A 21 -2.79 0.82 12.91
C GLN A 21 -2.61 -0.54 12.23
N GLU A 22 -2.34 -1.59 13.02
CA GLU A 22 -2.28 -2.95 12.48
C GLU A 22 -3.63 -3.39 11.90
N VAL A 23 -4.72 -3.11 12.61
CA VAL A 23 -6.08 -3.43 12.15
C VAL A 23 -6.39 -2.70 10.85
N ASN A 24 -6.07 -1.41 10.74
CA ASN A 24 -6.32 -0.64 9.53
C ASN A 24 -5.56 -1.18 8.32
N LEU A 25 -4.27 -1.49 8.47
CA LEU A 25 -3.48 -2.10 7.40
C LEU A 25 -4.02 -3.47 7.00
N ASN A 26 -4.47 -4.29 7.96
CA ASN A 26 -5.12 -5.57 7.67
C ASN A 26 -6.46 -5.38 6.94
N ASN A 27 -7.24 -4.37 7.33
CA ASN A 27 -8.51 -4.06 6.68
C ASN A 27 -8.33 -3.64 5.22
N ILE A 28 -7.27 -2.88 4.89
CA ILE A 28 -6.93 -2.56 3.50
C ILE A 28 -6.69 -3.85 2.68
N VAL A 29 -5.86 -4.75 3.20
CA VAL A 29 -5.57 -6.03 2.53
C VAL A 29 -6.83 -6.89 2.40
N ASN A 30 -7.61 -7.01 3.48
CA ASN A 30 -8.83 -7.80 3.52
C ASN A 30 -9.89 -7.27 2.57
N PHE A 31 -10.09 -5.95 2.51
CA PHE A 31 -11.01 -5.31 1.58
C PHE A 31 -10.71 -5.74 0.15
N HIS A 32 -9.45 -5.61 -0.29
CA HIS A 32 -9.05 -5.96 -1.65
C HIS A 32 -9.18 -7.47 -1.94
N ASN A 33 -8.87 -8.32 -0.95
CA ASN A 33 -9.06 -9.78 -1.09
C ASN A 33 -10.54 -10.15 -1.23
N VAL A 34 -11.43 -9.54 -0.42
CA VAL A 34 -12.87 -9.77 -0.50
C VAL A 34 -13.44 -9.27 -1.82
N THR A 35 -13.07 -8.06 -2.26
CA THR A 35 -13.50 -7.54 -3.56
C THR A 35 -13.08 -8.47 -4.69
N LYS A 36 -11.83 -8.95 -4.69
CA LYS A 36 -11.37 -9.93 -5.67
C LYS A 36 -12.22 -11.21 -5.63
N ALA A 37 -12.45 -11.78 -4.45
CA ALA A 37 -13.22 -13.01 -4.29
C ALA A 37 -14.66 -12.86 -4.80
N LEU A 38 -15.29 -11.70 -4.58
CA LEU A 38 -16.64 -11.42 -5.10
C LEU A 38 -16.66 -11.36 -6.63
N ILE A 39 -15.65 -10.76 -7.26
CA ILE A 39 -15.54 -10.74 -8.72
C ILE A 39 -15.30 -12.17 -9.26
N GLU A 40 -14.43 -12.96 -8.62
CA GLU A 40 -14.18 -14.35 -8.99
C GLU A 40 -15.44 -15.22 -8.86
N GLN A 41 -16.20 -15.04 -7.78
CA GLN A 41 -17.46 -15.73 -7.57
C GLN A 41 -18.45 -15.42 -8.69
N GLU A 42 -18.52 -14.17 -9.12
CA GLU A 42 -19.43 -13.75 -10.19
C GLU A 42 -19.00 -14.28 -11.57
N VAL A 43 -17.70 -14.27 -11.86
CA VAL A 43 -17.16 -14.92 -13.07
C VAL A 43 -17.52 -16.41 -13.09
N ASN A 44 -17.36 -17.11 -11.97
CA ASN A 44 -17.70 -18.53 -11.86
C ASN A 44 -19.21 -18.75 -12.02
N ARG A 45 -20.04 -17.94 -11.36
CA ARG A 45 -21.51 -18.00 -11.48
C ARG A 45 -21.95 -17.86 -12.93
N LEU A 46 -21.47 -16.83 -13.63
CA LEU A 46 -21.78 -16.59 -15.04
C LEU A 46 -21.29 -17.72 -15.94
N SER A 47 -20.13 -18.31 -15.66
CA SER A 47 -19.57 -19.43 -16.44
C SER A 47 -20.42 -20.71 -16.38
N LEU A 48 -21.17 -20.90 -15.29
CA LEU A 48 -22.09 -22.04 -15.12
C LEU A 48 -23.44 -21.84 -15.81
N LEU A 49 -23.78 -20.60 -16.21
CA LEU A 49 -25.02 -20.33 -16.94
C LEU A 49 -24.91 -20.84 -18.37
N SER A 50 -25.92 -21.62 -18.78
CA SER A 50 -26.03 -22.19 -20.12
C SER A 50 -26.39 -21.12 -21.15
N GLN A 51 -26.09 -21.37 -22.43
CA GLN A 51 -26.51 -20.50 -23.54
C GLN A 51 -28.04 -20.54 -23.82
N GLN A 52 -28.83 -21.25 -23.00
CA GLN A 52 -30.29 -21.32 -23.13
C GLN A 52 -31.01 -20.19 -22.39
N GLU A 53 -30.31 -19.17 -21.90
CA GLU A 53 -30.96 -17.99 -21.33
C GLU A 53 -31.75 -17.20 -22.39
N ASP A 54 -32.76 -16.45 -21.92
CA ASP A 54 -33.66 -15.66 -22.75
C ASP A 54 -32.93 -14.60 -23.60
N ASP A 55 -31.73 -14.18 -23.20
CA ASP A 55 -30.85 -13.31 -23.99
C ASP A 55 -29.36 -13.77 -23.95
N PRO A 56 -28.95 -14.65 -24.87
CA PRO A 56 -27.58 -15.16 -24.93
C PRO A 56 -26.52 -14.09 -25.20
N LYS A 57 -26.89 -12.96 -25.82
CA LYS A 57 -25.94 -11.88 -26.13
C LYS A 57 -25.62 -11.08 -24.87
N GLU A 58 -26.62 -10.81 -24.05
CA GLU A 58 -26.45 -10.13 -22.76
C GLU A 58 -25.59 -10.97 -21.81
N LEU A 59 -25.84 -12.29 -21.72
CA LEU A 59 -25.02 -13.19 -20.92
C LEU A 59 -23.54 -13.19 -21.36
N GLU A 60 -23.28 -13.22 -22.67
CA GLU A 60 -21.93 -13.17 -23.22
C GLU A 60 -21.24 -11.83 -22.95
N LEU A 61 -21.98 -10.72 -22.99
CA LEU A 61 -21.48 -9.40 -22.64
C LEU A 61 -21.09 -9.34 -21.15
N GLN A 62 -21.95 -9.81 -20.25
CA GLN A 62 -21.67 -9.85 -18.81
C GLN A 62 -20.43 -10.70 -18.50
N LYS A 63 -20.31 -11.89 -19.13
CA LYS A 63 -19.11 -12.74 -19.01
C LYS A 63 -17.84 -11.97 -19.34
N LYS A 64 -17.82 -11.26 -20.48
CA LYS A 64 -16.67 -10.45 -20.91
C LYS A 64 -16.35 -9.31 -19.93
N ILE A 65 -17.37 -8.61 -19.44
CA ILE A 65 -17.19 -7.51 -18.48
C ILE A 65 -16.53 -8.03 -17.20
N PHE A 66 -17.07 -9.09 -16.59
CA PHE A 66 -16.54 -9.62 -15.33
C PHE A 66 -15.16 -10.27 -15.50
N GLN A 67 -14.90 -10.96 -16.62
CA GLN A 67 -13.57 -11.48 -16.93
C GLN A 67 -12.54 -10.36 -17.08
N SER A 68 -12.89 -9.29 -17.79
CA SER A 68 -12.04 -8.11 -17.95
C SER A 68 -11.79 -7.40 -16.60
N ALA A 69 -12.84 -7.25 -15.79
CA ALA A 69 -12.74 -6.69 -14.45
C ALA A 69 -11.80 -7.52 -13.57
N LEU A 70 -11.93 -8.85 -13.56
CA LEU A 70 -11.06 -9.75 -12.81
C LEU A 70 -9.60 -9.68 -13.29
N HIS A 71 -9.39 -9.64 -14.61
CA HIS A 71 -8.05 -9.50 -15.18
C HIS A 71 -7.40 -8.19 -14.72
N ASN A 72 -8.08 -7.06 -14.91
CA ASN A 72 -7.60 -5.75 -14.47
C ASN A 72 -7.36 -5.72 -12.97
N TYR A 73 -8.28 -6.26 -12.17
CA TYR A 73 -8.13 -6.28 -10.72
C TYR A 73 -6.90 -7.07 -10.29
N ASN A 74 -6.62 -8.22 -10.90
CA ASN A 74 -5.42 -9.01 -10.61
C ASN A 74 -4.12 -8.29 -10.99
N GLU A 75 -4.10 -7.58 -12.12
CA GLU A 75 -2.94 -6.82 -12.57
C GLU A 75 -2.63 -5.66 -11.61
N TYR A 76 -3.64 -4.94 -11.14
CA TYR A 76 -3.46 -3.74 -10.29
C TYR A 76 -3.57 -4.01 -8.79
N LEU A 77 -3.90 -5.23 -8.36
CA LEU A 77 -4.16 -5.56 -6.95
C LEU A 77 -3.01 -5.12 -6.04
N THR A 78 -1.78 -5.51 -6.38
CA THR A 78 -0.63 -5.23 -5.51
C THR A 78 -0.35 -3.74 -5.44
N ASP A 79 -0.46 -3.03 -6.57
CA ASP A 79 -0.22 -1.59 -6.65
C ASP A 79 -1.29 -0.82 -5.86
N ASN A 80 -2.56 -1.19 -6.00
CA ASN A 80 -3.67 -0.56 -5.27
C ASN A 80 -3.53 -0.76 -3.76
N VAL A 81 -3.24 -1.99 -3.31
CA VAL A 81 -3.01 -2.26 -1.88
C VAL A 81 -1.82 -1.45 -1.37
N PHE A 82 -0.72 -1.40 -2.13
CA PHE A 82 0.45 -0.61 -1.78
C PHE A 82 0.11 0.88 -1.65
N LEU A 83 -0.60 1.46 -2.62
CA LEU A 83 -1.00 2.87 -2.61
C LEU A 83 -1.88 3.18 -1.41
N MET A 84 -2.87 2.34 -1.10
CA MET A 84 -3.75 2.53 0.06
C MET A 84 -2.99 2.41 1.39
N MET A 85 -2.09 1.43 1.52
CA MET A 85 -1.23 1.31 2.71
C MET A 85 -0.33 2.53 2.87
N TYR A 86 0.24 3.05 1.78
CA TYR A 86 1.09 4.23 1.82
C TYR A 86 0.31 5.48 2.21
N SER A 87 -0.88 5.70 1.63
CA SER A 87 -1.76 6.82 1.99
C SER A 87 -2.15 6.78 3.47
N HIS A 88 -2.43 5.59 4.02
CA HIS A 88 -2.72 5.43 5.44
C HIS A 88 -1.54 5.86 6.33
N VAL A 89 -0.31 5.51 5.94
CA VAL A 89 0.91 5.94 6.65
C VAL A 89 1.07 7.45 6.56
N GLU A 90 0.87 8.04 5.38
CA GLU A 90 0.98 9.48 5.18
C GLU A 90 -0.03 10.26 6.03
N GLU A 91 -1.28 9.81 6.07
CA GLU A 91 -2.33 10.37 6.94
C GLU A 91 -1.96 10.25 8.42
N TRP A 92 -1.47 9.08 8.84
CA TRP A 92 -1.03 8.90 10.21
C TRP A 92 0.10 9.86 10.59
N LEU A 93 1.10 10.01 9.72
CA LEU A 93 2.21 10.95 9.94
C LEU A 93 1.73 12.39 9.98
N PHE A 94 0.76 12.76 9.13
CA PHE A 94 0.13 14.07 9.15
C PHE A 94 -0.58 14.36 10.48
N ILE A 95 -1.33 13.40 11.02
CA ILE A 95 -2.03 13.55 12.31
C ILE A 95 -1.04 13.71 13.48
N HIS A 96 0.14 13.09 13.40
CA HIS A 96 1.12 13.08 14.48
C HIS A 96 2.21 14.15 14.34
N ALA A 97 2.39 14.71 13.14
CA ALA A 97 3.20 15.89 12.91
C ALA A 97 2.50 17.13 13.47
N ASP A 98 3.29 18.06 14.00
CA ASP A 98 2.79 19.37 14.44
C ASP A 98 2.50 20.25 13.21
N SER A 99 1.69 21.29 13.39
CA SER A 99 1.04 22.08 12.33
C SER A 99 1.95 22.77 11.31
N ASP A 100 3.27 22.83 11.55
CA ASP A 100 4.26 23.44 10.65
C ASP A 100 4.91 22.40 9.72
N THR A 101 4.10 21.62 9.02
CA THR A 101 4.61 20.77 7.93
C THR A 101 4.79 21.61 6.67
N ASP A 102 5.98 21.56 6.06
CA ASP A 102 6.23 22.20 4.76
C ASP A 102 5.20 21.74 3.71
N THR A 103 4.89 22.61 2.74
CA THR A 103 3.87 22.38 1.70
C THR A 103 4.27 21.37 0.61
N GLY A 104 5.34 20.59 0.84
CA GLY A 104 5.85 19.60 -0.11
C GLY A 104 4.99 18.35 -0.20
N GLY A 105 5.00 17.65 -1.34
CA GLY A 105 4.27 16.38 -1.54
C GLY A 105 5.01 15.13 -1.03
N SER A 106 6.05 15.28 -0.21
CA SER A 106 6.91 14.19 0.27
C SER A 106 6.75 13.96 1.78
N LEU A 107 7.05 12.75 2.26
CA LEU A 107 7.20 12.42 3.68
C LEU A 107 8.29 13.23 4.37
N GLU A 108 9.27 13.73 3.60
CA GLU A 108 10.31 14.64 4.10
C GLU A 108 9.70 15.89 4.77
N ARG A 109 8.49 16.31 4.39
CA ARG A 109 7.78 17.42 5.05
C ARG A 109 7.48 17.19 6.53
N PHE A 110 7.39 15.94 6.94
CA PHE A 110 7.15 15.55 8.33
C PHE A 110 8.45 15.38 9.12
N GLU A 111 9.60 15.33 8.45
CA GLU A 111 10.86 14.91 9.04
C GLU A 111 11.20 15.74 10.28
N ARG A 112 11.14 17.06 10.16
CA ARG A 112 11.47 17.98 11.26
C ARG A 112 10.59 17.75 12.49
N SER A 113 9.27 17.68 12.32
CA SER A 113 8.35 17.45 13.44
C SER A 113 8.54 16.08 14.07
N LEU A 114 8.74 15.05 13.27
CA LEU A 114 8.92 13.68 13.79
C LEU A 114 10.26 13.53 14.51
N VAL A 115 11.33 14.18 14.06
CA VAL A 115 12.63 14.22 14.77
C VAL A 115 12.48 14.87 16.14
N MET A 116 11.73 15.97 16.24
CA MET A 116 11.43 16.60 17.55
C MET A 116 10.68 15.66 18.50
N LYS A 117 9.92 14.70 17.94
CA LYS A 117 9.21 13.64 18.69
C LYS A 117 10.04 12.36 18.88
N GLY A 118 11.34 12.42 18.60
CA GLY A 118 12.28 11.32 18.85
C GLY A 118 12.36 10.28 17.74
N LEU A 119 11.81 10.53 16.55
CA LEU A 119 11.99 9.64 15.41
C LEU A 119 13.44 9.67 14.90
N ASN A 120 14.03 8.49 14.70
CA ASN A 120 15.30 8.37 14.00
C ASN A 120 15.07 8.28 12.48
N THR A 121 15.33 9.35 11.75
CA THR A 121 15.16 9.42 10.28
C THR A 121 16.32 8.76 9.53
N SER A 122 17.43 8.46 10.22
CA SER A 122 18.48 7.59 9.70
C SER A 122 18.15 6.09 9.84
N SER A 123 17.01 5.75 10.47
CA SER A 123 16.59 4.36 10.63
C SER A 123 16.26 3.70 9.29
N SER A 124 16.46 2.37 9.23
CA SER A 124 16.14 1.59 8.05
C SER A 124 14.65 1.67 7.69
N GLU A 125 13.79 1.83 8.69
CA GLU A 125 12.34 1.95 8.60
C GLU A 125 11.95 3.23 7.86
N TRP A 126 12.47 4.38 8.27
CA TRP A 126 12.20 5.68 7.62
C TRP A 126 12.73 5.70 6.19
N GLN A 127 13.99 5.27 5.99
CA GLN A 127 14.60 5.20 4.66
C GLN A 127 13.84 4.26 3.72
N SER A 128 13.22 3.21 4.24
CA SER A 128 12.35 2.33 3.45
C SER A 128 11.07 3.01 2.99
N LEU A 129 10.47 3.88 3.82
CA LEU A 129 9.31 4.68 3.43
C LEU A 129 9.66 5.73 2.38
N LEU A 130 10.82 6.40 2.49
CA LEU A 130 11.29 7.33 1.46
C LEU A 130 11.51 6.63 0.11
N ARG A 131 12.01 5.39 0.11
CA ARG A 131 12.11 4.58 -1.12
C ARG A 131 10.73 4.20 -1.64
N ALA A 132 9.82 3.82 -0.76
CA ALA A 132 8.43 3.52 -1.12
C ALA A 132 7.76 4.75 -1.77
N GLU A 133 8.05 5.95 -1.31
CA GLU A 133 7.57 7.20 -1.90
C GLU A 133 7.94 7.33 -3.38
N LYS A 134 9.20 7.06 -3.73
CA LYS A 134 9.66 7.18 -5.12
C LYS A 134 8.91 6.21 -6.03
N ILE A 135 8.61 5.01 -5.53
CA ILE A 135 7.78 4.03 -6.23
C ILE A 135 6.33 4.51 -6.34
N ARG A 136 5.74 5.02 -5.26
CA ARG A 136 4.38 5.60 -5.23
C ARG A 136 4.24 6.75 -6.23
N ASN A 137 5.21 7.66 -6.27
CA ASN A 137 5.21 8.77 -7.22
C ASN A 137 5.31 8.30 -8.67
N CYS A 138 6.11 7.26 -8.95
CA CYS A 138 6.12 6.64 -10.27
C CYS A 138 4.77 6.01 -10.63
N LEU A 139 4.13 5.30 -9.69
CA LEU A 139 2.81 4.69 -9.92
C LEU A 139 1.75 5.76 -10.24
N LEU A 140 1.71 6.86 -9.49
CA LEU A 140 0.68 7.88 -9.64
C LEU A 140 0.90 8.82 -10.83
N HIS A 141 2.14 9.22 -11.11
CA HIS A 141 2.41 10.24 -12.14
C HIS A 141 2.82 9.66 -13.48
N ALA A 142 3.39 8.45 -13.49
CA ALA A 142 3.84 7.78 -14.70
C ALA A 142 3.10 6.47 -14.97
N ASN A 143 2.05 6.15 -14.20
CA ASN A 143 1.35 4.86 -14.27
C ASN A 143 2.36 3.68 -14.16
N GLY A 144 3.38 3.84 -13.32
CA GLY A 144 4.43 2.84 -13.13
C GLY A 144 5.42 2.69 -14.30
N ARG A 145 5.32 3.49 -15.38
CA ARG A 145 6.20 3.39 -16.54
C ARG A 145 7.53 4.12 -16.34
N LEU A 146 8.64 3.37 -16.43
CA LEU A 146 10.00 3.90 -16.27
C LEU A 146 10.41 4.85 -17.39
N SER A 147 9.82 4.73 -18.58
CA SER A 147 10.06 5.65 -19.70
C SER A 147 9.44 7.03 -19.50
N PHE A 148 8.42 7.17 -18.65
CA PHE A 148 7.66 8.42 -18.48
C PHE A 148 8.15 9.27 -17.29
N ILE A 149 9.15 8.79 -16.57
CA ILE A 149 9.72 9.50 -15.42
C ILE A 149 10.88 10.38 -15.89
N LYS A 150 11.09 11.51 -15.22
CA LYS A 150 12.26 12.37 -15.43
C LYS A 150 13.55 11.56 -15.23
N ALA A 151 14.58 11.86 -16.03
CA ALA A 151 15.86 11.16 -15.98
C ALA A 151 16.51 11.20 -14.57
N SER A 152 16.34 12.32 -13.85
CA SER A 152 16.81 12.50 -12.47
C SER A 152 16.21 11.46 -11.51
N ASP A 153 14.93 11.14 -11.65
CA ASP A 153 14.22 10.19 -10.77
C ASP A 153 14.42 8.75 -11.25
N LYS A 154 14.56 8.55 -12.57
CA LYS A 154 14.71 7.23 -13.19
C LYS A 154 15.92 6.48 -12.66
N ALA A 155 17.06 7.14 -12.49
CA ALA A 155 18.28 6.50 -11.95
C ALA A 155 18.04 5.97 -10.52
N CYS A 156 17.44 6.79 -9.65
CA CYS A 156 17.11 6.42 -8.29
C CYS A 156 16.13 5.24 -8.23
N ILE A 157 15.06 5.30 -9.02
CA ILE A 157 14.06 4.22 -9.08
C ILE A 157 14.67 2.92 -9.62
N THR A 158 15.50 3.01 -10.65
CA THR A 158 16.20 1.84 -11.21
C THR A 158 17.13 1.22 -10.17
N GLN A 159 17.81 2.03 -9.38
CA GLN A 159 18.62 1.56 -8.25
C GLN A 159 17.76 0.87 -7.18
N ILE A 160 16.62 1.46 -6.79
CA ILE A 160 15.69 0.85 -5.82
C ILE A 160 15.22 -0.53 -6.33
N ILE A 161 14.90 -0.64 -7.63
CA ILE A 161 14.48 -1.90 -8.25
C ILE A 161 15.63 -2.92 -8.23
N GLY A 162 16.84 -2.50 -8.61
CA GLY A 162 18.01 -3.39 -8.70
C GLY A 162 18.52 -3.90 -7.35
N GLN A 163 18.37 -3.11 -6.28
CA GLN A 163 18.87 -3.46 -4.93
C GLN A 163 17.83 -4.21 -4.08
N SER A 164 16.61 -4.40 -4.58
CA SER A 164 15.50 -4.92 -3.80
C SER A 164 14.95 -6.20 -4.36
N ARG A 165 14.86 -7.24 -3.52
CA ARG A 165 14.12 -8.47 -3.85
C ARG A 165 12.61 -8.25 -4.01
N TYR A 166 12.11 -7.09 -3.60
CA TYR A 166 10.69 -6.76 -3.52
C TYR A 166 10.12 -6.11 -4.79
N PHE A 167 11.00 -5.62 -5.66
CA PHE A 167 10.60 -4.96 -6.90
C PHE A 167 11.11 -5.73 -8.13
N GLY A 168 10.57 -5.36 -9.28
CA GLY A 168 11.05 -5.79 -10.59
C GLY A 168 10.57 -4.79 -11.65
N SER A 169 10.88 -5.10 -12.90
CA SER A 169 10.35 -4.38 -14.05
C SER A 169 9.95 -5.36 -15.14
N LYS A 170 8.80 -5.13 -15.79
CA LYS A 170 8.34 -5.88 -16.96
C LYS A 170 7.68 -4.92 -17.93
N ASN A 171 8.04 -5.02 -19.21
CA ASN A 171 7.45 -4.19 -20.27
C ASN A 171 7.44 -2.69 -19.90
N ASP A 172 8.58 -2.17 -19.44
CA ASP A 172 8.76 -0.78 -18.98
C ASP A 172 7.97 -0.39 -17.71
N ARG A 173 7.22 -1.31 -17.09
CA ARG A 173 6.48 -1.03 -15.86
C ARG A 173 7.18 -1.59 -14.64
N ILE A 174 7.13 -0.84 -13.53
CA ILE A 174 7.52 -1.33 -12.20
C ILE A 174 6.55 -2.44 -11.79
N ILE A 175 7.09 -3.52 -11.23
CA ILE A 175 6.32 -4.57 -10.58
C ILE A 175 6.63 -4.52 -9.09
N ILE A 176 5.58 -4.36 -8.28
CA ILE A 176 5.64 -4.61 -6.85
C ILE A 176 5.31 -6.09 -6.61
N LYS A 177 6.19 -6.81 -5.90
CA LYS A 177 5.93 -8.20 -5.54
C LYS A 177 5.10 -8.27 -4.26
N LYS A 178 4.22 -9.26 -4.15
CA LYS A 178 3.28 -9.41 -3.01
C LYS A 178 3.97 -9.36 -1.63
N HIS A 179 5.15 -9.96 -1.48
CA HIS A 179 5.91 -9.94 -0.22
C HIS A 179 6.41 -8.55 0.19
N TYR A 180 6.38 -7.57 -0.71
CA TYR A 180 6.66 -6.18 -0.38
C TYR A 180 5.60 -5.58 0.53
N LEU A 181 4.33 -5.94 0.35
CA LEU A 181 3.24 -5.42 1.17
C LEU A 181 3.45 -5.79 2.65
N GLN A 182 3.82 -7.05 2.90
CA GLN A 182 4.18 -7.49 4.25
C GLN A 182 5.41 -6.77 4.80
N TYR A 183 6.41 -6.53 3.94
CA TYR A 183 7.59 -5.77 4.33
C TYR A 183 7.22 -4.33 4.75
N VAL A 184 6.42 -3.62 3.96
CA VAL A 184 5.93 -2.27 4.28
C VAL A 184 5.16 -2.29 5.59
N LYS A 185 4.21 -3.21 5.78
CA LYS A 185 3.48 -3.38 7.04
C LYS A 185 4.43 -3.49 8.24
N ASN A 186 5.48 -4.30 8.10
CA ASN A 186 6.47 -4.49 9.17
C ASN A 186 7.31 -3.23 9.42
N GLN A 187 7.74 -2.50 8.39
CA GLN A 187 8.49 -1.25 8.55
C GLN A 187 7.64 -0.18 9.24
N VAL A 188 6.38 -0.05 8.84
CA VAL A 188 5.41 0.88 9.44
C VAL A 188 5.17 0.55 10.92
N ALA A 189 4.93 -0.72 11.24
CA ALA A 189 4.72 -1.14 12.64
C ALA A 189 5.94 -0.82 13.53
N LYS A 190 7.16 -0.97 13.00
CA LYS A 190 8.38 -0.59 13.73
C LYS A 190 8.53 0.92 13.86
N LEU A 191 8.20 1.68 12.82
CA LEU A 191 8.23 3.14 12.87
C LEU A 191 7.28 3.68 13.94
N PHE A 192 6.03 3.19 13.97
CA PHE A 192 5.04 3.62 14.95
C PHE A 192 5.46 3.29 16.38
N LYS A 193 6.11 2.14 16.60
CA LYS A 193 6.72 1.81 17.89
C LYS A 193 7.82 2.78 18.32
N GLN A 194 8.56 3.40 17.39
CA GLN A 194 9.56 4.41 17.75
C GLN A 194 8.89 5.69 18.27
N LEU A 195 7.80 6.11 17.63
CA LEU A 195 7.06 7.32 17.97
C LEU A 195 6.12 7.17 19.17
N SER A 196 5.89 5.93 19.61
CA SER A 196 5.10 5.62 20.82
C SER A 196 5.96 5.48 22.08
N LYS A 197 7.28 5.75 22.01
CA LYS A 197 8.16 5.77 23.20
C LYS A 197 7.94 7.07 23.96
#